data_AF-A0A6J4MEY6-F1
#
_entry.id   AF-A0A6J4MEY6-F1
#
_cell.length_a   1.000
_cell.length_b   1.000
_cell.length_c   1.000
_cell.angle_alpha   90.00
_cell.angle_beta   90.00
_cell.angle_gamma   90.00
#
_symmetry.space_group_name_H-M   'P 1'
#
loop_
_entity.id
_entity.type
_entity.pdbx_description
1 polymer ?
#
loop_
_entity_poly.entity_id
_entity_poly.type
_entity_poly.pdbx_seq_one_letter_code
_entity_poly.pdbx_strand_id
1 'polypeptide(L)'
;RVGAVSGTVWHGALESDGARRALLSEVASATGRDWRPGTVAFEDVRQARLNALGDLVAEHLDTDAVQALLSGGAPDGLPFVPPGAP
;
A
#
# COMPACT_ATOMS: atom_id res chain seq x y z
N ARG A 1 20.31 -8.44 -16.81
CA ARG A 1 20.23 -7.08 -17.41
C ARG A 1 20.55 -7.19 -18.89
N VAL A 2 19.83 -6.46 -19.73
CA VAL A 2 20.11 -6.36 -21.18
C VAL A 2 20.16 -4.87 -21.54
N GLY A 3 21.37 -4.33 -21.75
CA GLY A 3 21.56 -2.89 -21.90
C GLY A 3 21.03 -2.11 -20.69
N ALA A 4 20.14 -1.15 -20.94
CA ALA A 4 19.46 -0.35 -19.90
C ALA A 4 18.28 -1.07 -19.22
N VAL A 5 17.96 -2.32 -19.62
CA VAL A 5 16.78 -3.04 -19.12
C VAL A 5 17.14 -3.96 -17.95
N SER A 6 16.47 -3.75 -16.82
CA SER A 6 16.51 -4.63 -15.65
C SER A 6 15.11 -5.12 -15.33
N GLY A 7 15.00 -6.35 -14.83
CA GLY A 7 13.73 -6.97 -14.45
C GLY A 7 13.87 -7.72 -13.14
N THR A 8 12.77 -7.84 -12.41
CA THR A 8 12.67 -8.59 -11.16
C THR A 8 11.29 -9.25 -11.06
N VAL A 9 11.23 -10.42 -10.42
CA VAL A 9 9.99 -11.12 -10.07
C VAL A 9 9.53 -10.81 -8.64
N TRP A 10 10.35 -10.08 -7.88
CA TRP A 10 10.06 -9.77 -6.49
C TRP A 10 9.12 -8.59 -6.40
N HIS A 11 7.87 -8.87 -6.05
CA HIS A 11 6.90 -7.85 -5.68
C HIS A 11 7.35 -7.11 -4.41
N GLY A 12 7.09 -5.81 -4.34
CA GLY A 12 7.47 -5.00 -3.18
C GLY A 12 8.97 -4.68 -3.07
N ALA A 13 9.83 -5.11 -4.00
CA ALA A 13 11.27 -4.85 -3.93
C ALA A 13 11.62 -3.35 -3.78
N LEU A 14 10.80 -2.47 -4.36
CA LEU A 14 10.97 -1.02 -4.27
C LEU A 14 10.34 -0.39 -3.04
N GLU A 15 9.75 -1.14 -2.11
CA GLU A 15 9.34 -0.64 -0.79
C GLU A 15 10.55 -0.45 0.11
N SER A 16 11.54 -1.34 0.01
CA SER A 16 12.84 -1.19 0.68
C SER A 16 13.54 0.08 0.23
N ASP A 17 13.79 0.97 1.19
CA ASP A 17 14.57 2.19 0.96
C ASP A 17 15.93 1.91 0.34
N GLY A 18 16.64 0.89 0.84
CA GLY A 18 17.97 0.53 0.33
C GLY A 18 17.93 0.13 -1.14
N ALA A 19 17.05 -0.80 -1.51
CA ALA A 19 16.92 -1.27 -2.89
C ALA A 19 16.49 -0.14 -3.84
N ARG A 20 15.48 0.65 -3.43
CA ARG A 20 15.00 1.80 -4.21
C ARG A 20 16.08 2.86 -4.40
N ARG A 21 16.83 3.21 -3.36
CA ARG A 21 17.91 4.20 -3.44
C ARG A 21 19.06 3.72 -4.33
N ALA A 22 19.46 2.45 -4.20
CA ALA A 22 20.50 1.87 -5.05
C ALA A 22 20.11 1.91 -6.54
N LEU A 23 18.87 1.51 -6.87
CA LEU A 23 18.35 1.58 -8.24
C LEU A 23 18.34 3.02 -8.78
N LEU A 24 17.85 3.98 -7.99
CA LEU A 24 17.77 5.37 -8.43
C LEU A 24 19.16 6.03 -8.55
N SER A 25 20.11 5.71 -7.69
CA SER A 25 21.50 6.14 -7.83
C SER A 25 22.12 5.64 -9.13
N GLU A 26 21.85 4.39 -9.49
CA GLU A 26 22.32 3.82 -10.75
C GLU A 26 21.70 4.52 -11.97
N VAL A 27 20.38 4.75 -11.95
CA VAL A 27 19.68 5.50 -13.01
C VAL A 27 20.22 6.92 -13.12
N ALA A 28 20.44 7.60 -12.00
CA ALA A 28 20.97 8.96 -11.99
C ALA A 28 22.37 9.04 -12.60
N SER A 29 23.26 8.10 -12.25
CA SER A 29 24.59 7.99 -12.84
C SER A 29 24.52 7.75 -14.35
N ALA A 30 23.68 6.81 -14.80
CA ALA A 30 23.53 6.48 -16.22
C ALA A 30 22.93 7.64 -17.05
N THR A 31 22.18 8.53 -16.42
CA THR A 31 21.49 9.65 -17.08
C THR A 31 22.14 11.01 -16.84
N GLY A 32 23.27 11.06 -16.11
CA GLY A 32 23.98 12.30 -15.79
C GLY A 32 23.20 13.26 -14.89
N ARG A 33 22.34 12.74 -14.02
CA ARG A 33 21.51 13.54 -13.10
C ARG A 33 22.15 13.63 -11.72
N ASP A 34 22.17 14.84 -11.15
CA ASP A 34 22.49 15.04 -9.74
C ASP A 34 21.24 14.74 -8.91
N TRP A 35 21.10 13.47 -8.52
CA TRP A 35 20.04 12.98 -7.66
C TRP A 35 20.61 12.59 -6.30
N ARG A 36 19.88 12.93 -5.23
CA ARG A 36 20.22 12.55 -3.86
C ARG A 36 18.99 11.94 -3.18
N PRO A 37 19.16 10.87 -2.39
CA PRO A 37 18.04 10.24 -1.70
C PRO A 37 17.49 11.16 -0.60
N GLY A 38 16.17 11.12 -0.41
CA GLY A 38 15.54 11.66 0.80
C GLY A 38 15.87 10.80 2.03
N THR A 39 15.64 11.38 3.22
CA THR A 39 15.94 10.72 4.50
C THR A 39 14.73 10.01 5.11
N VAL A 40 13.52 10.40 4.73
CA VAL A 40 12.26 9.79 5.23
C VAL A 40 12.22 8.31 4.85
N ALA A 41 12.04 7.43 5.83
CA ALA A 41 11.86 6.01 5.58
C ALA A 41 10.44 5.74 5.10
N PHE A 42 10.30 4.92 4.06
CA PHE A 42 9.00 4.51 3.54
C PHE A 42 8.20 3.72 4.58
N GLU A 43 8.89 2.88 5.37
CA GLU A 43 8.28 2.08 6.43
C GLU A 43 7.58 2.98 7.47
N ASP A 44 8.24 4.05 7.92
CA ASP A 44 7.66 5.00 8.88
C ASP A 44 6.38 5.64 8.34
N VAL A 45 6.40 6.09 7.07
CA VAL A 45 5.22 6.70 6.43
C VAL A 45 4.10 5.68 6.28
N ARG A 46 4.43 4.43 5.91
CA ARG A 46 3.46 3.35 5.79
C ARG A 46 2.85 3.01 7.14
N GLN A 47 3.66 2.91 8.18
CA GLN A 47 3.19 2.62 9.53
C GLN A 47 2.30 3.74 10.07
N ALA A 48 2.67 5.01 9.86
CA ALA A 48 1.86 6.15 10.25
C ALA A 48 0.46 6.12 9.60
N ARG A 49 0.37 5.74 8.32
CA ARG A 49 -0.93 5.58 7.62
C ARG A 49 -1.75 4.43 8.20
N LEU A 50 -1.11 3.30 8.52
CA LEU A 50 -1.80 2.17 9.13
C LEU A 50 -2.31 2.49 10.53
N ASN A 51 -1.52 3.22 11.33
CA ASN A 51 -1.95 3.70 12.63
C ASN A 51 -3.16 4.62 12.49
N ALA A 52 -3.12 5.61 11.60
CA ALA A 52 -4.24 6.52 11.37
C ALA A 52 -5.51 5.77 10.92
N LEU A 53 -5.39 4.74 10.07
CA LEU A 53 -6.53 3.89 9.72
C LEU A 53 -7.05 3.11 10.92
N GLY A 54 -6.16 2.59 11.77
CA GLY A 54 -6.51 1.93 13.03
C GLY A 54 -7.29 2.85 13.96
N ASP A 55 -6.83 4.09 14.13
CA ASP A 55 -7.50 5.11 14.96
C ASP A 55 -8.89 5.43 14.40
N LEU A 56 -9.03 5.62 13.08
CA LEU A 56 -10.33 5.84 12.44
C LEU A 56 -11.29 4.67 12.67
N VAL A 57 -10.79 3.42 12.64
CA VAL A 57 -11.62 2.25 12.95
C VAL A 57 -12.00 2.24 14.43
N ALA A 58 -11.04 2.41 15.33
CA ALA A 58 -11.27 2.32 16.77
C ALA A 58 -12.20 3.44 17.29
N GLU A 59 -12.05 4.65 16.77
CA GLU A 59 -12.74 5.83 17.29
C GLU A 59 -14.04 6.15 16.54
N HIS A 60 -14.20 5.68 15.30
CA HIS A 60 -15.28 6.13 14.43
C HIS A 60 -16.02 5.02 13.68
N LEU A 61 -15.65 3.75 13.84
CA LEU A 61 -16.39 2.63 13.27
C LEU A 61 -17.09 1.82 14.37
N ASP A 62 -18.39 1.58 14.19
CA ASP A 62 -19.12 0.59 14.99
C ASP A 62 -18.67 -0.82 14.59
N THR A 63 -17.62 -1.30 15.25
CA THR A 63 -17.00 -2.59 14.96
C THR A 63 -17.91 -3.77 15.35
N ASP A 64 -18.81 -3.59 16.32
CA ASP A 64 -19.81 -4.60 16.70
C ASP A 64 -20.86 -4.76 15.59
N ALA A 65 -21.36 -3.66 15.02
CA ALA A 65 -22.28 -3.70 13.88
C ALA A 65 -21.65 -4.36 12.65
N VAL A 66 -20.38 -4.04 12.36
CA VAL A 66 -19.63 -4.71 11.26
C VAL A 66 -19.48 -6.20 11.53
N GLN A 67 -19.13 -6.60 12.76
CA GLN A 67 -19.00 -8.00 13.13
C GLN A 67 -20.34 -8.75 13.00
N ALA A 68 -21.46 -8.11 13.36
CA ALA A 68 -22.79 -8.67 13.19
C ALA A 68 -23.12 -8.90 11.70
N LEU A 69 -22.79 -7.96 10.82
CA LEU A 69 -22.97 -8.12 9.37
C LEU A 69 -22.08 -9.22 8.78
N LEU A 70 -20.82 -9.30 9.18
CA LEU A 70 -19.90 -10.35 8.72
C LEU A 70 -20.38 -11.75 9.15
N SER A 71 -20.98 -11.86 10.34
CA SER A 71 -21.43 -13.13 10.90
C SER A 71 -22.83 -13.53 10.43
N GLY A 72 -23.72 -12.55 10.24
CA GLY A 72 -25.15 -12.74 9.99
C GLY A 72 -25.61 -12.40 8.56
N GLY A 73 -24.76 -11.79 7.74
CA GLY A 73 -25.11 -11.34 6.40
C GLY A 73 -25.85 -9.98 6.39
N ALA A 74 -26.28 -9.58 5.20
CA ALA A 74 -27.03 -8.33 5.02
C ALA A 74 -28.43 -8.44 5.65
N PRO A 75 -28.96 -7.34 6.24
CA PRO A 75 -30.35 -7.31 6.69
C PRO A 75 -31.34 -7.58 5.56
N ASP A 76 -32.44 -8.26 5.90
CA ASP A 76 -33.54 -8.51 4.97
C ASP A 76 -34.17 -7.20 4.45
N GLY A 77 -34.70 -7.25 3.23
CA GLY A 77 -35.45 -6.15 2.62
C GLY A 77 -34.60 -5.01 2.06
N LEU A 78 -33.27 -5.12 2.07
CA LEU A 78 -32.39 -4.17 1.39
C LEU A 78 -32.42 -4.36 -0.14
N PRO A 79 -32.34 -3.27 -0.92
CA PRO A 79 -32.22 -3.38 -2.38
C PRO A 79 -30.92 -4.09 -2.79
N PHE A 80 -31.02 -5.02 -3.73
CA PHE A 80 -29.85 -5.65 -4.33
C PHE A 80 -29.08 -4.66 -5.21
N VAL A 81 -27.75 -4.57 -5.04
CA VAL A 81 -26.87 -3.73 -5.87
C VAL A 81 -26.00 -4.61 -6.78
N PRO A 82 -26.21 -4.60 -8.10
CA PRO A 82 -25.36 -5.34 -9.04
C PRO A 82 -23.98 -4.67 -9.21
N PRO A 83 -22.90 -5.42 -9.54
CA PRO A 83 -22.87 -6.87 -9.79
C PRO A 83 -22.58 -7.70 -8.52
N GLY A 84 -23.31 -8.81 -8.33
CA GLY A 84 -23.15 -9.74 -7.21
C GLY A 84 -24.05 -10.98 -7.36
N ALA A 85 -23.87 -12.01 -6.53
CA ALA A 85 -24.83 -13.13 -6.43
C ALA A 85 -25.94 -12.76 -5.42
N PRO A 86 -27.21 -13.13 -5.67
CA PRO A 86 -28.31 -12.94 -4.72
C PRO A 86 -28.15 -13.79 -3.47
#